data_AF-A0A1I3Q078-F1
#
_entry.id   AF-A0A1I3Q078-F1
#
_cell.length_a   1.000
_cell.length_b   1.000
_cell.length_c   1.000
_cell.angle_alpha   90.00
_cell.angle_beta   90.00
_cell.angle_gamma   90.00
#
_symmetry.space_group_name_H-M   'P 1'
#
loop_
_entity.id
_entity.type
_entity.pdbx_description
1 polymer ?
#
loop_
_entity_poly.entity_id
_entity_poly.type
_entity_poly.pdbx_seq_one_letter_code
_entity_poly.pdbx_strand_id
1 'polypeptide(L)' 'MEVQIVVIILLLSVVLDYLWFDQDGKRWGWLKHWTRMQKTLFLSSFLLAALVIYIGLSLEYL' A
#
# COMPACT_ATOMS: atom_id res chain seq x y z
N MET A 1 -16.52 -0.07 -12.35
CA MET A 1 -16.36 -1.49 -11.96
C MET A 1 -14.89 -1.91 -11.92
N GLU A 2 -14.05 -1.52 -12.90
CA GLU A 2 -12.63 -1.92 -12.90
C GLU A 2 -11.75 -1.22 -11.85
N VAL A 3 -11.92 0.10 -11.65
CA VAL A 3 -11.15 0.88 -10.65
C VAL A 3 -11.27 0.30 -9.24
N GLN A 4 -12.47 -0.16 -8.87
CA GLN A 4 -12.76 -0.73 -7.56
C GLN A 4 -11.95 -2.02 -7.32
N ILE A 5 -11.83 -2.86 -8.36
CA ILE A 5 -11.04 -4.10 -8.30
C ILE A 5 -9.56 -3.77 -8.15
N VAL A 6 -9.05 -2.79 -8.90
CA VAL A 6 -7.64 -2.34 -8.79
C VAL A 6 -7.33 -1.82 -7.38
N VAL A 7 -8.21 -0.99 -6.80
CA VAL A 7 -8.04 -0.48 -5.44
C VAL A 7 -8.04 -1.62 -4.40
N ILE A 8 -8.92 -2.60 -4.55
CA ILE A 8 -8.96 -3.78 -3.68
C ILE A 8 -7.66 -4.59 -3.79
N ILE A 9 -7.15 -4.80 -5.00
CA ILE A 9 -5.88 -5.51 -5.24
C ILE A 9 -4.71 -4.74 -4.60
N LEU A 10 -4.66 -3.41 -4.75
CA LEU A 10 -3.63 -2.59 -4.14
C LEU A 10 -3.67 -2.67 -2.61
N LEU A 11 -4.86 -2.56 -2.02
CA LEU A 11 -5.04 -2.69 -0.56
C LEU A 11 -4.60 -4.07 -0.07
N LEU A 12 -5.05 -5.14 -0.71
CA LEU A 12 -4.68 -6.51 -0.35
C LEU A 12 -3.18 -6.74 -0.49
N SER A 13 -2.55 -6.21 -1.54
CA SER A 13 -1.11 -6.37 -1.78
C SER A 13 -0.29 -5.72 -0.67
N VAL A 14 -0.62 -4.49 -0.27
CA VAL A 14 0.08 -3.78 0.81
C VAL A 14 -0.16 -4.47 2.17
N VAL A 15 -1.39 -4.91 2.44
CA VAL A 15 -1.73 -5.59 3.70
C VAL A 15 -1.03 -6.95 3.79
N LEU A 16 -1.04 -7.76 2.73
CA LEU A 16 -0.37 -9.05 2.71
C LEU A 16 1.16 -8.92 2.79
N ASP A 17 1.75 -7.93 2.12
CA ASP A 17 3.19 -7.70 2.21
C ASP A 17 3.62 -7.30 3.63
N TYR A 18 2.87 -6.39 4.26
CA TYR A 18 3.20 -5.90 5.60
C TYR A 18 2.87 -6.91 6.72
N LEU A 19 1.72 -7.60 6.65
CA LEU A 19 1.28 -8.50 7.72
C LEU A 19 1.71 -9.96 7.54
N TRP A 20 1.82 -10.43 6.29
CA TRP A 20 1.99 -11.87 6.01
C TRP A 20 3.39 -12.21 5.52
N PHE A 21 3.94 -11.44 4.58
CA PHE A 21 5.23 -11.78 3.97
C PHE A 21 6.44 -11.29 4.77
N ASP A 22 6.27 -10.34 5.68
CA ASP A 22 7.34 -9.84 6.54
C ASP A 22 7.29 -10.35 7.99
N GLN A 23 6.98 -11.63 8.17
CA GLN A 23 6.97 -12.27 9.50
C GLN A 23 8.32 -12.17 10.23
N ASP A 24 9.43 -12.24 9.48
CA ASP A 24 10.78 -12.14 10.04
C ASP A 24 11.22 -10.69 10.29
N GLY A 25 10.43 -9.69 9.88
CA GLY A 25 10.83 -8.28 9.97
C GLY A 25 12.07 -7.95 9.15
N LYS A 26 12.36 -8.69 8.07
CA LYS A 26 13.57 -8.45 7.25
C LYS A 26 13.40 -7.22 6.36
N ARG A 27 12.18 -6.91 5.92
CA ARG A 27 11.85 -5.79 5.03
C ARG A 27 11.31 -4.60 5.80
N TRP A 28 10.42 -4.83 6.78
CA TRP A 28 9.79 -3.80 7.59
C TRP A 28 10.26 -3.78 9.05
N GLY A 29 11.36 -4.48 9.39
CA GLY A 29 11.89 -4.52 10.76
C GLY A 29 12.27 -3.17 11.35
N TRP A 30 12.58 -2.19 10.50
CA TRP A 30 12.81 -0.80 10.88
C TRP A 30 11.53 -0.08 11.33
N LEU A 31 10.34 -0.53 10.88
CA LEU A 31 9.05 -0.06 11.39
C LEU A 31 8.71 -0.68 12.76
N LYS A 32 9.42 -1.70 13.24
CA LYS A 32 9.03 -2.44 14.46
C LYS A 32 8.84 -1.53 15.69
N HIS A 33 9.69 -0.50 15.82
CA HIS A 33 9.69 0.47 16.91
C HIS A 33 8.73 1.65 16.70
N TRP A 34 8.09 1.74 15.53
CA TRP A 34 7.17 2.82 15.22
C TRP A 34 5.83 2.62 15.91
N THR A 35 5.22 3.73 16.31
CA THR A 35 3.85 3.75 16.85
C THR A 35 2.84 3.29 15.80
N ARG A 36 1.66 2.86 16.23
CA ARG A 36 0.59 2.44 15.30
C ARG A 36 0.22 3.57 14.34
N MET A 37 0.14 4.82 14.80
CA MET A 37 -0.16 5.96 13.93
C MET A 37 0.91 6.18 12.86
N GLN A 38 2.20 6.10 13.22
CA GLN A 38 3.30 6.26 12.25
C GLN A 38 3.28 5.15 11.19
N LYS A 39 3.03 3.90 11.60
CA LYS A 39 2.88 2.76 10.67
C LYS A 39 1.72 2.97 9.72
N THR A 40 0.55 3.35 10.24
CA THR A 40 -0.64 3.60 9.42
C THR A 40 -0.42 4.75 8.45
N LEU A 41 0.18 5.85 8.91
CA LEU A 41 0.44 7.03 8.08
C LEU A 41 1.42 6.71 6.94
N PHE A 42 2.46 5.92 7.23
CA PHE A 42 3.40 5.44 6.23
C PHE A 42 2.76 4.48 5.22
N LEU A 43 1.99 3.49 5.67
CA LEU A 43 1.29 2.59 4.74
C LEU A 43 0.24 3.34 3.90
N SER A 44 -0.41 4.35 4.47
CA SER A 44 -1.38 5.18 3.75
C SER A 44 -0.73 6.02 2.64
N SER A 45 0.54 6.44 2.81
CA SER A 45 1.23 7.19 1.77
C SER A 45 1.58 6.30 0.56
N PHE A 46 1.88 5.01 0.77
CA PHE A 46 2.04 4.04 -0.31
C PHE A 46 0.76 3.88 -1.13
N LEU A 47 -0.39 3.73 -0.44
CA LEU A 47 -1.68 3.63 -1.11
C LEU A 47 -2.03 4.91 -1.87
N LEU A 48 -1.76 6.07 -1.28
CA LEU A 48 -1.97 7.36 -1.94
C LEU A 48 -1.10 7.49 -3.20
N ALA A 49 0.19 7.14 -3.11
CA ALA A 49 1.10 7.17 -4.26
C ALA A 49 0.65 6.21 -5.37
N ALA A 50 0.27 4.99 -5.02
CA ALA A 50 -0.24 4.01 -5.99
C ALA A 50 -1.52 4.50 -6.68
N LEU A 51 -2.43 5.14 -5.93
CA LEU A 51 -3.65 5.72 -6.49
C LEU A 51 -3.34 6.88 -7.44
N VAL A 52 -2.42 7.77 -7.08
CA VAL A 52 -1.98 8.89 -7.94
C VAL A 52 -1.38 8.36 -9.24
N ILE A 53 -0.51 7.35 -9.16
CA ILE A 53 0.08 6.70 -10.35
C ILE A 53 -1.01 6.08 -11.21
N TYR A 54 -1.94 5.33 -10.61
CA TYR A 54 -3.04 4.70 -11.34
C TYR A 54 -3.90 5.73 -12.08
N ILE A 55 -4.30 6.83 -11.41
CA ILE A 55 -5.05 7.92 -12.04
C ILE A 55 -4.23 8.55 -13.17
N GLY A 56 -2.96 8.89 -12.91
CA GLY A 56 -2.07 9.49 -13.90
C GLY A 56 -1.92 8.64 -15.16
N LEU A 57 -1.74 7.32 -15.01
CA LEU A 57 -1.70 6.39 -16.14
C LEU A 57 -3.07 6.25 -16.81
N SER A 58 -4.16 6.23 -16.04
CA SER A 58 -5.51 6.06 -16.59
C SER A 58 -5.97 7.27 -17.39
N LEU A 59 -5.48 8.48 -17.09
CA LEU A 59 -5.77 9.70 -17.86
C LEU A 59 -5.32 9.61 -19.32
N GLU A 60 -4.30 8.80 -19.63
CA GLU A 60 -3.84 8.58 -21.00
C GLU A 60 -4.82 7.72 -21.83
N TYR A 61 -5.66 6.93 -21.16
CA TYR A 61 -6.62 6.01 -21.77
C TYR A 61 -8.09 6.46 -21.61
N LEU A 62 -8.31 7.71 -21.17
CA LEU A 62 -9.60 8.33 -20.92
C LEU A 62 -9.93 9.34 -22.03
#